data_AF-A0A0L7LEH6-F1
#
_entry.id   AF-A0A0L7LEH6-F1
#
_cell.length_a   1.000
_cell.length_b   1.000
_cell.length_c   1.000
_cell.angle_alpha   90.00
_cell.angle_beta   90.00
_cell.angle_gamma   90.00
#
_symmetry.space_group_name_H-M   'P 1'
#
loop_
_entity.id
_entity.type
_entity.pdbx_description
1 polymer ?
#
loop_
_entity_poly.entity_id
_entity_poly.type
_entity_poly.pdbx_seq_one_letter_code
_entity_poly.pdbx_strand_id
1 'polypeptide(L)'
;MFGFLHLAALYGGYIFIYSAKWQTDVFGYILYVLSGLGITAAAHRLWTHKSYKAKWPLRLILVIFNTLAFQDSVLNWASDHRMHYKYSKTDADSHNATRGFFFSHVGWLLARKHPDLKAKGKGLDLSDLYADPILRFQKKHYLLLMPLACFIIPTVVPVYLWSESYLNAFFVAAIFRYAFILNVTWLVNSAAH
;
A
#
# COMPACT_ATOMS: atom_id res chain seq x y z
N MET A 1 3.80 16.70 1.02
CA MET A 1 3.91 15.34 1.58
C MET A 1 4.68 14.40 0.65
N PHE A 2 4.15 14.02 -0.51
CA PHE A 2 4.81 13.05 -1.41
C PHE A 2 6.19 13.47 -1.92
N GLY A 3 6.44 14.76 -2.20
CA GLY A 3 7.79 15.23 -2.56
C GLY A 3 8.84 14.92 -1.49
N PHE A 4 8.55 15.22 -0.22
CA PHE A 4 9.44 14.88 0.90
C PHE A 4 9.67 13.37 1.04
N LEU A 5 8.62 12.55 0.87
CA LEU A 5 8.74 11.09 0.91
C LEU A 5 9.73 10.58 -0.15
N HIS A 6 9.64 11.07 -1.39
CA HIS A 6 10.50 10.59 -2.48
C HIS A 6 11.94 11.10 -2.34
N LEU A 7 12.14 12.34 -1.88
CA LEU A 7 13.48 12.85 -1.55
C LEU A 7 14.14 12.03 -0.43
N ALA A 8 13.37 11.72 0.62
CA ALA A 8 13.81 10.85 1.71
C ALA A 8 14.11 9.42 1.22
N ALA A 9 13.32 8.89 0.28
CA ALA A 9 13.56 7.59 -0.33
C ALA A 9 14.82 7.57 -1.22
N LEU A 10 15.13 8.64 -1.94
CA LEU A 10 16.39 8.74 -2.70
C LEU A 10 17.60 8.68 -1.76
N TYR A 11 17.53 9.38 -0.62
CA TYR A 11 18.54 9.27 0.42
C TYR A 11 18.61 7.86 1.02
N GLY A 12 17.46 7.22 1.25
CA GLY A 12 17.42 5.82 1.68
C GLY A 12 18.01 4.85 0.65
N GLY A 13 17.83 5.10 -0.64
CA GLY A 13 18.47 4.33 -1.71
C GLY A 13 19.99 4.51 -1.73
N TYR A 14 20.48 5.73 -1.44
CA TYR A 14 21.92 5.96 -1.25
C TYR A 14 22.45 5.17 -0.04
N ILE A 15 21.76 5.20 1.11
CA ILE A 15 22.13 4.43 2.29
C ILE A 15 22.13 2.93 2.00
N PHE A 16 21.11 2.41 1.31
CA PHE A 16 20.99 1.01 0.91
C PHE A 16 22.21 0.52 0.12
N ILE A 17 22.78 1.35 -0.76
CA ILE A 17 23.94 0.95 -1.57
C ILE A 17 25.26 1.05 -0.79
N TYR A 18 25.42 2.10 0.02
CA TYR A 18 26.74 2.50 0.52
C TYR A 18 26.95 2.37 2.03
N SER A 19 25.90 2.22 2.84
CA SER A 19 26.01 2.34 4.31
C SER A 19 25.24 1.29 5.12
N ALA A 20 24.09 0.81 4.64
CA ALA A 20 23.30 -0.16 5.38
C ALA A 20 24.03 -1.50 5.51
N LYS A 21 23.77 -2.19 6.63
CA LYS A 21 24.17 -3.59 6.77
C LYS A 21 23.33 -4.43 5.83
N TRP A 22 23.94 -5.43 5.20
CA TRP A 22 23.27 -6.33 4.26
C TRP A 22 22.03 -7.02 4.88
N GLN A 23 22.01 -7.28 6.20
CA GLN A 23 20.83 -7.82 6.89
C GLN A 23 19.63 -6.86 6.82
N THR A 24 19.88 -5.56 6.92
CA THR A 24 18.85 -4.50 6.79
C THR A 24 18.30 -4.47 5.37
N ASP A 25 19.17 -4.63 4.37
CA ASP A 25 18.80 -4.65 2.96
C ASP A 25 17.93 -5.87 2.62
N VAL A 26 18.37 -7.05 3.06
CA VAL A 26 17.60 -8.30 2.90
C VAL A 26 16.27 -8.22 3.65
N PHE A 27 16.25 -7.69 4.86
CA PHE A 27 15.03 -7.50 5.64
C PHE A 27 14.07 -6.53 4.94
N GLY A 28 14.57 -5.39 4.45
CA GLY A 28 13.80 -4.44 3.66
C GLY A 28 13.20 -5.08 2.40
N TYR A 29 13.99 -5.90 1.69
CA TYR A 29 13.50 -6.65 0.54
C TYR A 29 12.39 -7.65 0.90
N ILE A 30 12.53 -8.39 2.00
CA ILE A 30 11.48 -9.28 2.49
C ILE A 30 10.20 -8.49 2.79
N LEU A 31 10.31 -7.37 3.52
CA LEU A 31 9.16 -6.51 3.81
C LEU A 31 8.51 -5.95 2.53
N TYR A 32 9.30 -5.63 1.50
CA TYR A 32 8.81 -5.25 0.19
C TYR A 32 7.96 -6.37 -0.44
N VAL A 33 8.45 -7.62 -0.45
CA VAL A 33 7.71 -8.77 -0.99
C VAL A 33 6.42 -9.01 -0.20
N LEU A 34 6.48 -8.97 1.14
CA LEU A 34 5.30 -9.13 1.99
C LEU A 34 4.27 -8.02 1.75
N SER A 35 4.72 -6.77 1.61
CA SER A 35 3.85 -5.64 1.24
C SER A 35 3.14 -5.91 -0.10
N GLY A 36 3.91 -6.37 -1.10
CA GLY A 36 3.39 -6.74 -2.41
C GLY A 36 2.34 -7.84 -2.35
N LEU A 37 2.53 -8.87 -1.51
CA LEU A 37 1.52 -9.91 -1.26
C LEU A 37 0.27 -9.34 -0.57
N GLY A 38 0.44 -8.42 0.38
CA GLY A 38 -0.65 -7.70 1.04
C GLY A 38 -1.53 -6.90 0.06
N ILE A 39 -0.98 -6.40 -1.03
CA ILE A 39 -1.74 -5.76 -2.11
C ILE A 39 -2.30 -6.81 -3.07
N THR A 40 -1.43 -7.61 -3.69
CA THR A 40 -1.77 -8.47 -4.84
C THR A 40 -2.58 -9.70 -4.45
N ALA A 41 -2.12 -10.48 -3.47
CA ALA A 41 -2.82 -11.67 -3.02
C ALA A 41 -4.04 -11.28 -2.18
N ALA A 42 -3.96 -10.19 -1.42
CA ALA A 42 -5.00 -9.82 -0.47
C ALA A 42 -5.99 -8.78 -1.01
N ALA A 43 -5.66 -7.48 -0.94
CA ALA A 43 -6.60 -6.41 -1.29
C ALA A 43 -7.18 -6.60 -2.70
N HIS A 44 -6.32 -6.98 -3.65
CA HIS A 44 -6.69 -7.21 -5.04
C HIS A 44 -7.44 -8.54 -5.27
N ARG A 45 -6.77 -9.69 -5.12
CA ARG A 45 -7.36 -10.98 -5.53
C ARG A 45 -8.39 -11.54 -4.54
N LEU A 46 -8.15 -11.42 -3.23
CA LEU A 46 -9.02 -11.99 -2.21
C LEU A 46 -10.26 -11.14 -1.97
N TRP A 47 -10.08 -9.86 -1.63
CA TRP A 47 -11.19 -9.02 -1.17
C TRP A 47 -11.84 -8.21 -2.29
N THR A 48 -11.09 -7.73 -3.29
CA THR A 48 -11.72 -7.04 -4.42
C THR A 48 -12.40 -8.02 -5.37
N HIS A 49 -11.65 -8.97 -5.91
CA HIS A 49 -12.11 -9.85 -7.00
C HIS A 49 -12.66 -11.20 -6.57
N LYS A 50 -12.52 -11.58 -5.29
CA LYS A 50 -13.01 -12.86 -4.75
C LYS A 50 -12.50 -14.07 -5.54
N SER A 51 -11.28 -13.99 -6.09
CA SER A 51 -10.71 -15.03 -6.98
C SER A 51 -10.40 -16.34 -6.24
N TYR A 52 -10.35 -16.31 -4.90
CA TYR A 52 -10.19 -17.49 -4.07
C TYR A 52 -10.80 -17.26 -2.67
N LYS A 53 -10.94 -18.34 -1.90
CA LYS A 53 -11.39 -18.29 -0.49
C LYS A 53 -10.22 -18.62 0.43
N ALA A 54 -10.08 -17.87 1.52
CA ALA A 54 -9.06 -18.08 2.53
C ALA A 54 -9.70 -18.32 3.90
N LYS A 55 -9.15 -19.27 4.66
CA LYS A 55 -9.50 -19.46 6.08
C LYS A 55 -9.00 -18.26 6.90
N TRP A 56 -9.57 -18.06 8.08
CA TRP A 56 -9.29 -16.90 8.92
C TRP A 56 -7.79 -16.67 9.23
N PRO A 57 -6.91 -17.69 9.40
CA PRO A 57 -5.50 -17.45 9.70
C PRO A 57 -4.78 -16.75 8.54
N LEU A 58 -4.99 -17.24 7.31
CA LEU A 58 -4.41 -16.63 6.12
C LEU A 58 -4.96 -15.22 5.89
N ARG A 59 -6.27 -15.00 6.12
CA ARG A 59 -6.88 -13.65 6.04
C ARG A 59 -6.21 -12.68 7.01
N LEU A 60 -5.96 -13.11 8.26
CA LEU A 60 -5.30 -12.28 9.25
C LEU A 60 -3.86 -11.92 8.82
N ILE A 61 -3.08 -12.91 8.37
CA ILE A 61 -1.70 -12.70 7.88
C ILE A 61 -1.70 -11.70 6.72
N LEU A 62 -2.59 -11.88 5.76
CA LEU A 62 -2.67 -11.03 4.59
C LEU A 62 -3.12 -9.58 4.92
N VAL A 63 -3.97 -9.39 5.93
CA VAL A 63 -4.31 -8.05 6.44
C VAL A 63 -3.10 -7.37 7.10
N ILE A 64 -2.27 -8.12 7.84
CA ILE A 64 -1.03 -7.58 8.42
C ILE A 64 -0.09 -7.11 7.30
N PHE A 65 0.08 -7.94 6.27
CA PHE A 65 0.89 -7.61 5.09
C PHE A 65 0.35 -6.40 4.33
N ASN A 66 -0.97 -6.27 4.18
CA ASN A 66 -1.58 -5.07 3.60
C ASN A 66 -1.33 -3.82 4.45
N THR A 67 -1.39 -3.94 5.77
CA THR A 67 -1.13 -2.82 6.68
C THR A 67 0.33 -2.34 6.59
N LEU A 68 1.29 -3.25 6.40
CA LEU A 68 2.69 -2.95 6.11
C LEU A 68 2.88 -2.19 4.78
N ALA A 69 2.01 -2.45 3.79
CA ALA A 69 2.09 -1.80 2.48
C ALA A 69 1.65 -0.32 2.49
N PHE A 70 0.83 0.07 3.47
CA PHE A 70 0.31 1.42 3.65
C PHE A 70 -0.28 2.04 2.36
N GLN A 71 -1.26 1.35 1.77
CA GLN A 71 -2.04 1.86 0.64
C GLN A 71 -3.52 2.03 0.98
N ASP A 72 -3.79 2.55 2.18
CA ASP A 72 -5.09 2.51 2.85
C ASP A 72 -5.50 1.10 3.32
N SER A 73 -6.48 1.06 4.21
CA SER A 73 -7.15 -0.16 4.66
C SER A 73 -7.70 -0.95 3.48
N VAL A 74 -7.70 -2.29 3.59
CA VAL A 74 -8.22 -3.18 2.54
C VAL A 74 -9.62 -2.77 2.10
N LEU A 75 -10.48 -2.37 3.04
CA LEU A 75 -11.86 -1.99 2.75
C LEU A 75 -11.92 -0.77 1.81
N ASN A 76 -11.14 0.27 2.09
CA ASN A 76 -11.07 1.45 1.24
C ASN A 76 -10.42 1.13 -0.11
N TRP A 77 -9.29 0.43 -0.08
CA TRP A 77 -8.57 0.05 -1.29
C TRP A 77 -9.46 -0.77 -2.22
N ALA A 78 -10.16 -1.78 -1.70
CA ALA A 78 -11.07 -2.62 -2.48
C ALA A 78 -12.29 -1.84 -2.99
N SER A 79 -12.81 -0.88 -2.23
CA SER A 79 -13.87 0.01 -2.69
C SER A 79 -13.42 0.86 -3.88
N ASP A 80 -12.26 1.51 -3.78
CA ASP A 80 -11.69 2.33 -4.86
C ASP A 80 -11.33 1.45 -6.08
N HIS A 81 -10.82 0.23 -5.87
CA HIS A 81 -10.49 -0.69 -6.96
C HIS A 81 -11.72 -1.26 -7.69
N ARG A 82 -12.81 -1.56 -6.96
CA ARG A 82 -14.10 -1.92 -7.57
C ARG A 82 -14.67 -0.76 -8.39
N MET A 83 -14.49 0.48 -7.94
CA MET A 83 -14.86 1.68 -8.73
C MET A 83 -14.05 1.74 -10.02
N HIS A 84 -12.73 1.58 -9.93
CA HIS A 84 -11.83 1.60 -11.09
C HIS A 84 -12.23 0.56 -12.14
N TYR A 85 -12.50 -0.68 -11.75
CA TYR A 85 -12.94 -1.72 -12.69
C TYR A 85 -14.31 -1.42 -13.31
N LYS A 86 -15.27 -0.93 -12.53
CA LYS A 86 -16.65 -0.69 -12.99
C LYS A 86 -16.75 0.55 -13.90
N TYR A 87 -15.93 1.56 -13.65
CA TYR A 87 -16.03 2.87 -14.30
C TYR A 87 -14.73 3.32 -14.96
N SER A 88 -13.89 2.37 -15.38
CA SER A 88 -12.60 2.62 -16.02
C SER A 88 -12.72 3.62 -17.16
N LYS A 89 -11.73 4.51 -17.29
CA LYS A 89 -11.67 5.56 -18.33
C LYS A 89 -12.80 6.60 -18.25
N THR A 90 -13.44 6.76 -17.09
CA THR A 90 -14.43 7.81 -16.82
C THR A 90 -14.05 8.65 -15.60
N ASP A 91 -14.73 9.75 -15.35
CA ASP A 91 -14.48 10.59 -14.17
C ASP A 91 -14.87 9.93 -12.82
N ALA A 92 -15.51 8.76 -12.85
CA ALA A 92 -15.77 7.97 -11.66
C ALA A 92 -14.62 7.00 -11.32
N ASP A 93 -13.59 6.91 -12.16
CA ASP A 93 -12.34 6.20 -11.88
C ASP A 93 -11.36 7.11 -11.14
N SER A 94 -10.92 6.68 -9.95
CA SER A 94 -9.99 7.44 -9.10
C SER A 94 -8.69 7.80 -9.80
N HIS A 95 -8.17 6.92 -10.66
CA HIS A 95 -6.87 7.08 -11.31
C HIS A 95 -7.02 6.90 -12.83
N ASN A 96 -8.05 7.55 -13.39
CA ASN A 96 -8.36 7.54 -14.80
C ASN A 96 -7.13 7.81 -15.69
N ALA A 97 -6.68 6.79 -16.41
CA ALA A 97 -5.50 6.84 -17.28
C ALA A 97 -5.64 7.81 -18.46
N THR A 98 -6.87 8.15 -18.89
CA THR A 98 -7.07 9.13 -19.98
C THR A 98 -6.64 10.55 -19.60
N ARG A 99 -6.46 10.81 -18.30
CA ARG A 99 -5.93 12.09 -17.79
C ARG A 99 -4.40 12.17 -17.79
N GLY A 100 -3.74 11.17 -18.38
CA GLY A 100 -2.30 11.12 -18.60
C GLY A 100 -1.53 10.40 -17.49
N PHE A 101 -0.32 9.98 -17.84
CA PHE A 101 0.55 9.15 -16.99
C PHE A 101 0.75 9.71 -15.59
N PHE A 102 1.08 11.00 -15.48
CA PHE A 102 1.34 11.61 -14.17
C PHE A 102 0.10 11.57 -13.27
N PHE A 103 -1.10 11.80 -13.84
CA PHE A 103 -2.34 11.76 -13.09
C PHE A 103 -2.62 10.36 -12.55
N SER A 104 -2.57 9.33 -13.41
CA SER A 104 -2.86 7.95 -13.00
C SER A 104 -1.78 7.33 -12.12
N HIS A 105 -0.52 7.81 -12.23
CA HIS A 105 0.57 7.34 -11.39
C HIS A 105 0.46 7.88 -9.95
N VAL A 106 0.45 9.22 -9.76
CA VAL A 106 0.43 9.82 -8.41
C VAL A 106 -0.45 11.06 -8.31
N GLY A 107 -0.71 11.75 -9.42
CA GLY A 107 -1.44 13.02 -9.43
C GLY A 107 -2.86 12.90 -8.87
N TRP A 108 -3.50 11.74 -9.01
CA TRP A 108 -4.83 11.48 -8.44
C TRP A 108 -4.88 11.55 -6.91
N LEU A 109 -3.77 11.26 -6.22
CA LEU A 109 -3.63 11.39 -4.76
C LEU A 109 -3.41 12.84 -4.32
N LEU A 110 -3.01 13.71 -5.26
CA LEU A 110 -2.73 15.13 -5.03
C LEU A 110 -3.93 16.02 -5.34
N ALA A 111 -4.94 15.48 -6.02
CA ALA A 111 -6.14 16.19 -6.44
C ALA A 111 -7.35 15.79 -5.58
N ARG A 112 -8.35 16.67 -5.52
CA ARG A 112 -9.65 16.28 -4.98
C ARG A 112 -10.30 15.25 -5.90
N LYS A 113 -10.89 14.20 -5.33
CA LYS A 113 -11.66 13.20 -6.09
C LYS A 113 -12.81 13.89 -6.83
N HIS A 114 -13.07 13.48 -8.08
CA HIS A 114 -14.16 14.01 -8.87
C HIS A 114 -15.53 13.68 -8.23
N PRO A 115 -16.54 14.56 -8.30
CA PRO A 115 -17.85 14.33 -7.69
C PRO A 115 -18.51 13.00 -8.11
N ASP A 116 -18.33 12.60 -9.37
CA ASP A 116 -18.87 11.34 -9.92
C ASP A 116 -18.40 10.10 -9.16
N LEU A 117 -17.17 10.11 -8.64
CA LEU A 117 -16.64 8.99 -7.86
C LEU A 117 -17.47 8.80 -6.60
N LYS A 118 -17.83 9.89 -5.90
CA LYS A 118 -18.69 9.83 -4.71
C LYS A 118 -20.14 9.48 -5.06
N ALA A 119 -20.66 10.01 -6.17
CA ALA A 119 -22.03 9.76 -6.60
C ALA A 119 -22.23 8.28 -6.98
N LYS A 120 -21.37 7.76 -7.87
CA LYS A 120 -21.45 6.37 -8.36
C LYS A 120 -20.97 5.35 -7.33
N GLY A 121 -20.07 5.74 -6.42
CA GLY A 121 -19.61 4.90 -5.32
C GLY A 121 -20.71 4.46 -4.35
N LYS A 122 -21.79 5.23 -4.19
CA LYS A 122 -22.96 4.83 -3.38
C LYS A 122 -23.68 3.59 -3.92
N GLY A 123 -23.53 3.31 -5.21
CA GLY A 123 -24.14 2.15 -5.87
C GLY A 123 -23.24 0.91 -5.90
N LEU A 124 -22.09 0.93 -5.23
CA LEU A 124 -21.25 -0.26 -5.07
C LEU A 124 -21.75 -1.12 -3.90
N ASP A 125 -21.93 -2.40 -4.15
CA ASP A 125 -22.08 -3.37 -3.07
C ASP A 125 -20.72 -3.64 -2.41
N LEU A 126 -20.64 -3.33 -1.13
CA LEU A 126 -19.49 -3.57 -0.25
C LEU A 126 -19.90 -4.42 0.97
N SER A 127 -21.13 -4.95 0.99
CA SER A 127 -21.69 -5.68 2.15
C SER A 127 -20.80 -6.84 2.58
N ASP A 128 -20.16 -7.51 1.62
CA ASP A 128 -19.21 -8.59 1.85
C ASP A 128 -17.94 -8.13 2.59
N LEU A 129 -17.40 -6.95 2.26
CA LEU A 129 -16.23 -6.39 2.92
C LEU A 129 -16.57 -5.97 4.36
N TYR A 130 -17.76 -5.39 4.56
CA TYR A 130 -18.23 -5.00 5.88
C TYR A 130 -18.66 -6.19 6.74
N ALA A 131 -19.03 -7.33 6.14
CA ALA A 131 -19.31 -8.56 6.87
C ALA A 131 -18.05 -9.21 7.46
N ASP A 132 -16.87 -8.91 6.91
CA ASP A 132 -15.59 -9.45 7.36
C ASP A 132 -15.11 -8.77 8.66
N PRO A 133 -15.09 -9.46 9.83
CA PRO A 133 -14.68 -8.86 11.08
C PRO A 133 -13.20 -8.45 11.11
N ILE A 134 -12.34 -9.12 10.34
CA ILE A 134 -10.90 -8.80 10.27
C ILE A 134 -10.73 -7.45 9.55
N LEU A 135 -11.48 -7.22 8.46
CA LEU A 135 -11.44 -5.95 7.74
C LEU A 135 -12.00 -4.80 8.58
N ARG A 136 -13.11 -5.03 9.29
CA ARG A 136 -13.66 -4.03 10.22
C ARG A 136 -12.65 -3.68 11.31
N PHE A 137 -11.97 -4.68 11.88
CA PHE A 137 -10.93 -4.46 12.87
C PHE A 137 -9.77 -3.62 12.30
N GLN A 138 -9.23 -4.02 11.14
CA GLN A 138 -8.16 -3.27 10.47
C GLN A 138 -8.60 -1.83 10.21
N LYS A 139 -9.78 -1.63 9.62
CA LYS A 139 -10.31 -0.30 9.30
C LYS A 139 -10.45 0.58 10.53
N LYS A 140 -10.99 0.04 11.63
CA LYS A 140 -11.21 0.77 12.90
C LYS A 140 -9.88 1.24 13.53
N HIS A 141 -8.83 0.42 13.46
CA HIS A 141 -7.56 0.69 14.12
C HIS A 141 -6.45 1.09 13.13
N TYR A 142 -6.79 1.37 11.87
CA TYR A 142 -5.83 1.52 10.79
C TYR A 142 -4.78 2.59 11.08
N LEU A 143 -5.21 3.75 11.61
CA LEU A 143 -4.32 4.87 11.93
C LEU A 143 -3.31 4.56 13.05
N LEU A 144 -3.58 3.53 13.88
CA LEU A 144 -2.65 3.04 14.89
C LEU A 144 -1.77 1.91 14.34
N LEU A 145 -2.37 0.95 13.65
CA LEU A 145 -1.67 -0.24 13.14
C LEU A 145 -0.70 0.11 12.01
N MET A 146 -1.05 1.05 11.14
CA MET A 146 -0.25 1.47 10.00
C MET A 146 1.13 2.02 10.43
N PRO A 147 1.25 3.04 11.30
CA PRO A 147 2.56 3.58 11.64
C PRO A 147 3.44 2.54 12.37
N LEU A 148 2.81 1.68 13.16
CA LEU A 148 3.50 0.56 13.83
C LEU A 148 4.07 -0.42 12.80
N ALA A 149 3.24 -0.91 11.88
CA ALA A 149 3.63 -1.94 10.92
C ALA A 149 4.54 -1.41 9.80
N CYS A 150 4.28 -0.20 9.29
CA CYS A 150 4.97 0.33 8.11
C CYS A 150 6.27 1.08 8.45
N PHE A 151 6.39 1.65 9.66
CA PHE A 151 7.54 2.48 10.02
C PHE A 151 8.25 2.02 11.29
N ILE A 152 7.54 1.85 12.41
CA ILE A 152 8.18 1.61 13.71
C ILE A 152 8.81 0.21 13.76
N ILE A 153 8.04 -0.85 13.51
CA ILE A 153 8.55 -2.23 13.54
C ILE A 153 9.69 -2.42 12.52
N PRO A 154 9.56 -1.99 11.25
CA PRO A 154 10.66 -2.06 10.29
C PRO A 154 11.94 -1.34 10.71
N THR A 155 11.84 -0.31 11.56
CA THR A 155 13.01 0.43 12.07
C THR A 155 13.62 -0.22 13.31
N VAL A 156 12.78 -0.67 14.24
CA VAL A 156 13.24 -1.23 15.52
C VAL A 156 13.88 -2.61 15.32
N VAL A 157 13.32 -3.46 14.47
CA VAL A 157 13.82 -4.83 14.26
C VAL A 157 15.31 -4.84 13.86
N PRO A 158 15.78 -4.07 12.86
CA PRO A 158 17.20 -4.03 12.51
C PRO A 158 18.12 -3.52 13.61
N VAL A 159 17.67 -2.51 14.35
CA VAL A 159 18.45 -1.89 15.42
C VAL A 159 18.70 -2.88 16.55
N TYR A 160 17.68 -3.63 16.97
CA TYR A 160 17.81 -4.51 18.13
C TYR A 160 18.31 -5.92 17.79
N LEU A 161 18.03 -6.43 16.58
CA LEU A 161 18.42 -7.80 16.23
C LEU A 161 19.83 -7.91 15.63
N TRP A 162 20.32 -6.88 14.93
CA TRP A 162 21.67 -6.90 14.35
C TRP A 162 22.42 -5.56 14.46
N SER A 163 22.00 -4.71 15.39
CA SER A 163 22.70 -3.47 15.77
C SER A 163 22.89 -2.50 14.61
N GLU A 164 21.90 -2.40 13.72
CA GLU A 164 21.85 -1.35 12.70
C GLU A 164 21.68 0.04 13.35
N SER A 165 22.13 1.10 12.68
CA SER A 165 21.83 2.46 13.13
C SER A 165 20.35 2.79 12.90
N TYR A 166 19.75 3.60 13.79
CA TYR A 166 18.36 4.05 13.63
C TYR A 166 18.13 4.76 12.28
N LEU A 167 19.11 5.55 11.83
CA LEU A 167 19.05 6.25 10.54
C LEU A 167 18.97 5.26 9.38
N ASN A 168 19.88 4.29 9.32
CA ASN A 168 19.91 3.33 8.23
C ASN A 168 18.66 2.45 8.22
N ALA A 169 18.26 1.94 9.38
CA ALA A 169 17.06 1.11 9.51
C ALA A 169 15.80 1.86 9.06
N PHE A 170 15.62 3.12 9.50
CA PHE A 170 14.46 3.91 9.13
C PHE A 170 14.44 4.27 7.64
N PHE A 171 15.56 4.75 7.10
CA PHE A 171 15.60 5.19 5.71
C PHE A 171 15.55 4.04 4.71
N VAL A 172 16.12 2.87 5.04
CA VAL A 172 16.11 1.70 4.14
C VAL A 172 14.87 0.84 4.32
N ALA A 173 14.68 0.25 5.50
CA ALA A 173 13.64 -0.75 5.74
C ALA A 173 12.23 -0.14 5.85
N ALA A 174 12.11 1.14 6.19
CA ALA A 174 10.83 1.83 6.22
C ALA A 174 10.61 2.74 5.00
N ILE A 175 11.37 3.82 4.86
CA ILE A 175 11.09 4.90 3.88
C ILE A 175 11.35 4.47 2.44
N PHE A 176 12.56 4.00 2.12
CA PHE A 176 12.92 3.59 0.76
C PHE A 176 12.03 2.43 0.29
N ARG A 177 11.90 1.37 1.11
CA ARG A 177 10.98 0.26 0.84
C ARG A 177 9.53 0.73 0.62
N TYR A 178 9.03 1.68 1.41
CA TYR A 178 7.67 2.21 1.26
C TYR A 178 7.47 2.93 -0.07
N ALA A 179 8.34 3.89 -0.38
CA ALA A 179 8.26 4.64 -1.62
C ALA A 179 8.41 3.71 -2.84
N PHE A 180 9.29 2.70 -2.74
CA PHE A 180 9.48 1.74 -3.81
C PHE A 180 8.21 0.92 -4.08
N ILE A 181 7.57 0.34 -3.05
CA ILE A 181 6.33 -0.43 -3.27
C ILE A 181 5.17 0.43 -3.78
N LEU A 182 5.09 1.70 -3.37
CA LEU A 182 4.10 2.65 -3.92
C LEU A 182 4.28 2.80 -5.42
N ASN A 183 5.48 3.13 -5.88
CA ASN A 183 5.76 3.35 -7.30
C ASN A 183 5.52 2.07 -8.11
N VAL A 184 5.93 0.89 -7.60
CA VAL A 184 5.64 -0.40 -8.25
C VAL A 184 4.13 -0.62 -8.41
N THR A 185 3.34 -0.27 -7.40
CA THR A 185 1.88 -0.42 -7.47
C THR A 185 1.27 0.60 -8.43
N TRP A 186 1.73 1.85 -8.38
CA TRP A 186 1.25 2.93 -9.24
C TRP A 186 1.61 2.73 -10.71
N LEU A 187 2.67 2.00 -11.03
CA LEU A 187 2.96 1.59 -12.41
C LEU A 187 1.84 0.74 -13.00
N VAL A 188 1.11 -0.03 -12.20
CA VAL A 188 -0.05 -0.78 -12.68
C VAL A 188 -1.17 0.16 -13.11
N ASN A 189 -1.33 1.30 -12.44
CA ASN A 189 -2.35 2.29 -12.79
C ASN A 189 -1.93 3.16 -13.99
N SER A 190 -0.63 3.30 -14.25
CA SER A 190 -0.11 4.23 -15.25
C SER A 190 0.54 3.57 -16.45
N ALA A 191 1.55 2.72 -16.26
CA ALA A 191 2.31 2.10 -17.35
C ALA A 191 1.58 0.92 -18.00
N ALA A 192 0.66 0.28 -17.27
CA ALA A 192 -0.11 -0.87 -17.77
C ALA A 192 -1.47 -0.49 -18.41
N HIS A 193 -1.74 0.81 -18.60
CA HIS A 193 -2.97 1.36 -19.21
C HIS A 193 -2.66 2.16 -20.47
#